data_AF-A0A956SQZ9-F1
#
_entry.id   AF-A0A956SQZ9-F1
#
_cell.length_a   1.000
_cell.length_b   1.000
_cell.length_c   1.000
_cell.angle_alpha   90.00
_cell.angle_beta   90.00
_cell.angle_gamma   90.00
#
_symmetry.space_group_name_H-M   'P 1'
#
loop_
_entity.id
_entity.type
_entity.pdbx_description
1 polymer ?
#
loop_
_entity_poly.entity_id
_entity_poly.type
_entity_poly.pdbx_seq_one_letter_code
_entity_poly.pdbx_strand_id
1 'polypeptide(L)'
;RDSLTAMDSDAVIIALERRLRCTCGCTLDIYTCRTTDFTCTFSPALHKEIVALYTAGQTPEQIIATFVAREGESILMAPPAEGFNLTGYLLPGLLMAAGLLGLTAWIMRRKAPGAVPTPAATGPTATRPDEDQLAELRRALDEVDA
;
A
#
# COMPACT_ATOMS: atom_id res chain seq x y z
N ARG A 1 19.16 5.69 40.48
CA ARG A 1 18.06 6.28 39.67
C ARG A 1 18.39 6.28 38.18
N ASP A 2 19.62 5.92 37.81
CA ASP A 2 20.12 6.02 36.42
C ASP A 2 19.73 4.83 35.52
N SER A 3 19.44 3.66 36.10
CA SER A 3 19.06 2.46 35.34
C SER A 3 17.67 2.56 34.71
N LEU A 4 16.70 3.16 35.41
CA LEU A 4 15.32 3.28 34.90
C LEU A 4 15.23 4.30 33.76
N THR A 5 15.91 5.44 33.88
CA THR A 5 15.97 6.45 32.81
C THR A 5 16.67 5.92 31.55
N ALA A 6 17.62 5.00 31.70
CA ALA A 6 18.24 4.32 30.57
C ALA A 6 17.25 3.35 29.90
N MET A 7 16.50 2.57 30.70
CA MET A 7 15.48 1.65 30.21
C MET A 7 14.30 2.37 29.53
N ASP A 8 13.96 3.57 29.98
CA ASP A 8 12.91 4.40 29.38
C ASP A 8 13.16 4.68 27.89
N SER A 9 14.43 4.75 27.48
CA SER A 9 14.85 5.03 26.10
C SER A 9 15.43 3.82 25.36
N ASP A 10 15.34 2.62 25.97
CA ASP A 10 15.85 1.39 25.39
C ASP A 10 15.01 0.96 24.18
N ALA A 11 15.67 0.73 23.03
CA ALA A 11 14.99 0.43 21.78
C ALA A 11 14.17 -0.87 21.82
N VAL A 12 14.61 -1.88 22.59
CA VAL A 12 13.90 -3.15 22.72
C VAL A 12 12.62 -2.95 23.53
N ILE A 13 12.71 -2.21 24.64
CA ILE A 13 11.56 -1.87 25.48
C ILE A 13 10.54 -1.06 24.68
N ILE A 14 10.99 -0.03 23.96
CA ILE A 14 10.10 0.79 23.12
C ILE A 14 9.40 -0.07 22.05
N ALA A 15 10.13 -0.97 21.39
CA ALA A 15 9.55 -1.86 20.38
C ALA A 15 8.52 -2.82 20.97
N LEU A 16 8.75 -3.30 22.19
CA LEU A 16 7.84 -4.16 22.93
C LEU A 16 6.56 -3.43 23.34
N GLU A 17 6.71 -2.25 23.93
CA GLU A 17 5.60 -1.39 24.37
C GLU A 17 4.69 -0.99 23.22
N ARG A 18 5.24 -0.72 22.02
CA ARG A 18 4.45 -0.38 20.83
C ARG A 18 3.59 -1.54 20.31
N ARG A 19 3.91 -2.78 20.67
CA ARG A 19 3.11 -3.96 20.29
C ARG A 19 1.96 -4.20 21.26
N LEU A 20 1.98 -3.56 22.44
CA LEU A 20 1.02 -3.79 23.51
C LEU A 20 0.14 -2.54 23.71
N ARG A 21 -1.17 -2.75 23.69
CA ARG A 21 -2.19 -1.76 23.98
C ARG A 21 -2.26 -1.49 25.48
N CYS A 22 -2.38 -0.22 25.85
CA CYS A 22 -2.66 0.16 27.23
C CYS A 22 -4.07 -0.30 27.65
N THR A 23 -4.20 -0.81 28.87
CA THR A 23 -5.45 -1.38 29.39
C THR A 23 -6.43 -0.33 29.96
N CYS A 24 -6.08 0.96 29.93
CA CYS A 24 -6.96 2.04 30.43
C CYS A 24 -8.11 2.44 29.49
N GLY A 25 -8.18 1.85 28.28
CA GLY A 25 -9.26 2.08 27.31
C GLY A 25 -9.01 3.22 26.32
N CYS A 26 -7.89 3.95 26.41
CA CYS A 26 -7.55 5.03 25.47
C CYS A 26 -7.11 4.53 24.08
N THR A 27 -7.01 3.22 23.87
CA THR A 27 -6.63 2.57 22.59
C THR A 27 -5.20 2.87 22.11
N LEU A 28 -4.40 3.60 22.88
CA LEU A 28 -2.98 3.84 22.59
C LEU A 28 -2.10 2.68 23.05
N ASP A 29 -0.90 2.57 22.47
CA ASP A 29 0.12 1.63 22.93
C ASP A 29 0.80 2.17 24.18
N ILE A 30 1.45 1.28 24.93
CA ILE A 30 2.03 1.64 26.23
C ILE A 30 3.05 2.78 26.07
N TYR A 31 3.89 2.73 25.03
CA TYR A 31 4.93 3.74 24.80
C TYR A 31 4.31 5.09 24.43
N THR A 32 3.44 5.12 23.42
CA THR A 32 2.78 6.35 22.98
C THR A 32 1.96 6.96 24.10
N CYS A 33 1.24 6.14 24.88
CA CYS A 33 0.45 6.63 26.01
C CYS A 33 1.33 7.28 27.08
N ARG A 34 2.39 6.61 27.57
CA ARG A 34 3.23 7.17 28.65
C ARG A 34 4.04 8.40 28.22
N THR A 35 4.26 8.59 26.92
CA THR A 35 5.01 9.73 26.38
C THR A 35 4.13 10.89 25.93
N THR A 36 2.80 10.69 25.88
CA THR A 36 1.84 11.70 25.42
C THR A 36 0.87 12.14 26.51
N ASP A 37 0.47 11.25 27.41
CA ASP A 37 -0.43 11.54 28.53
C ASP A 37 0.30 11.42 29.87
N PHE A 38 0.72 12.56 30.41
CA PHE A 38 1.43 12.66 31.68
C PHE A 38 0.52 12.51 32.91
N THR A 39 -0.80 12.42 32.71
CA THR A 39 -1.78 12.20 33.78
C THR A 39 -2.18 10.73 33.94
N CYS A 40 -1.89 9.90 32.93
CA CYS A 40 -2.16 8.47 32.96
C CYS A 40 -1.28 7.73 33.99
N THR A 41 -1.91 6.93 34.84
CA THR A 41 -1.21 6.08 35.82
C THR A 41 -1.04 4.63 35.36
N PHE A 42 -1.79 4.20 34.33
CA PHE A 42 -1.77 2.82 33.83
C PHE A 42 -0.55 2.54 32.96
N SER A 43 -0.28 3.37 31.94
CA SER A 43 0.85 3.14 31.03
C SER A 43 2.22 3.17 31.74
N PRO A 44 2.50 4.06 32.72
CA PRO A 44 3.75 4.01 33.45
C PRO A 44 3.86 2.79 34.39
N ALA A 45 2.73 2.25 34.85
CA ALA A 45 2.72 1.03 35.65
C ALA A 45 3.04 -0.20 34.78
N LEU A 46 2.43 -0.31 33.60
CA LEU A 46 2.71 -1.37 32.64
C LEU A 46 4.16 -1.31 32.13
N HIS A 47 4.69 -0.11 31.87
CA HIS A 47 6.10 0.09 31.54
C HIS A 47 7.03 -0.51 32.61
N LYS A 48 6.76 -0.23 33.89
CA LYS A 48 7.57 -0.76 35.00
C LYS A 48 7.51 -2.29 35.08
N GLU A 49 6.35 -2.89 34.80
CA GLU A 49 6.20 -4.35 34.73
C GLU A 49 7.03 -4.92 33.58
N ILE A 50 6.98 -4.32 32.40
CA ILE A 50 7.79 -4.71 31.24
C ILE A 50 9.29 -4.63 31.55
N VAL A 51 9.74 -3.52 32.13
CA VAL A 51 11.14 -3.33 32.55
C VAL A 51 11.56 -4.40 33.57
N ALA A 52 10.70 -4.72 34.54
CA ALA A 52 10.98 -5.75 35.53
C ALA A 52 11.15 -7.13 34.89
N LEU A 53 10.28 -7.51 33.95
CA LEU A 53 10.40 -8.78 33.24
C LEU A 53 11.63 -8.84 32.34
N TYR A 54 11.93 -7.74 31.63
CA TYR A 54 13.11 -7.65 30.78
C TYR A 54 14.42 -7.74 31.58
N THR A 55 14.50 -7.02 32.70
CA THR A 55 15.66 -7.08 33.60
C THR A 55 15.79 -8.42 34.32
N ALA A 56 14.70 -9.17 34.47
CA ALA A 56 14.70 -10.56 34.93
C ALA A 56 15.21 -11.56 33.87
N GLY A 57 15.58 -11.10 32.67
CA GLY A 57 16.14 -11.92 31.60
C GLY A 57 15.11 -12.58 30.69
N GLN A 58 13.84 -12.17 30.75
CA GLN A 58 12.83 -12.66 29.82
C GLN A 58 13.03 -12.10 28.41
N THR A 59 12.77 -12.93 27.40
CA THR A 59 12.81 -12.47 26.00
C THR A 59 11.57 -11.62 25.68
N PRO A 60 11.63 -10.73 24.67
CA PRO A 60 10.48 -9.92 24.26
C PRO A 60 9.21 -10.74 24.01
N GLU A 61 9.34 -11.92 23.41
CA GLU A 61 8.23 -12.82 23.09
C GLU A 61 7.62 -13.43 24.36
N GLN A 62 8.43 -13.77 25.36
CA GLN A 62 7.95 -14.27 26.66
C GLN A 62 7.18 -13.19 27.42
N ILE A 63 7.65 -11.94 27.34
CA ILE A 63 6.97 -10.80 27.95
C ILE A 63 5.60 -10.61 27.28
N ILE A 64 5.55 -10.55 25.95
CA ILE A 64 4.28 -10.46 25.21
C ILE A 64 3.34 -11.61 25.59
N ALA A 65 3.84 -12.85 25.60
CA ALA A 65 3.05 -14.02 25.95
C ALA A 65 2.47 -13.92 27.38
N THR A 66 3.24 -13.35 28.32
CA THR A 66 2.77 -13.10 29.70
C THR A 66 1.57 -12.15 29.72
N PHE A 67 1.63 -11.05 28.97
CA PHE A 67 0.53 -10.10 28.86
C PHE A 67 -0.67 -10.68 28.10
N VAL A 68 -0.45 -11.42 27.02
CA VAL A 68 -1.50 -12.09 26.25
C VAL A 68 -2.20 -13.18 27.08
N ALA A 69 -1.47 -13.93 27.90
CA ALA A 69 -2.06 -14.94 28.77
C ALA A 69 -2.99 -14.32 29.83
N ARG A 70 -2.71 -13.08 30.27
CA ARG A 70 -3.50 -12.36 31.26
C ARG A 70 -4.70 -11.61 30.66
N GLU A 71 -4.49 -10.91 29.56
CA GLU A 71 -5.43 -9.91 29.01
C GLU A 71 -6.05 -10.37 27.67
N GLY A 72 -5.63 -11.53 27.18
CA GLY A 72 -6.02 -12.09 25.88
C GLY A 72 -5.31 -11.40 24.70
N GLU A 73 -5.60 -11.86 23.47
CA GLU A 73 -5.03 -11.28 22.24
C GLU A 73 -5.41 -9.81 22.02
N SER A 74 -6.44 -9.33 22.73
CA SER A 74 -6.89 -7.94 22.65
C SER A 74 -5.87 -6.92 23.16
N ILE A 75 -4.87 -7.36 23.93
CA ILE A 75 -3.76 -6.50 24.35
C ILE A 75 -2.76 -6.24 23.22
N LEU A 76 -2.79 -7.01 22.14
CA LEU A 76 -1.89 -6.77 21.02
C LEU A 76 -2.42 -5.63 20.16
N MET A 77 -1.52 -4.77 19.69
CA MET A 77 -1.87 -3.72 18.72
C MET A 77 -2.23 -4.27 17.35
N ALA A 78 -1.73 -5.46 17.02
CA ALA A 78 -2.06 -6.20 15.83
C ALA A 78 -2.39 -7.63 16.24
N PRO A 79 -3.57 -8.18 15.86
CA PRO A 79 -3.88 -9.58 16.08
C PRO A 79 -2.81 -10.50 15.46
N PRO A 80 -2.56 -11.69 16.00
CA PRO A 80 -1.65 -12.65 15.35
C PRO A 80 -2.23 -13.04 13.98
N ALA A 81 -1.37 -13.17 12.96
CA ALA A 81 -1.75 -13.49 11.59
C ALA A 81 -2.08 -14.99 11.41
N GLU A 82 -2.95 -15.52 12.25
CA GLU A 82 -3.33 -16.93 12.31
C GLU A 82 -4.85 -17.09 12.21
N GLY A 83 -5.30 -18.25 11.73
CA GLY A 83 -6.74 -18.56 11.61
C GLY A 83 -7.53 -17.52 10.80
N PHE A 84 -8.60 -16.99 11.39
CA PHE A 84 -9.47 -16.01 10.73
C PHE A 84 -8.79 -14.66 10.50
N ASN A 85 -7.84 -14.27 11.36
CA ASN A 85 -7.13 -12.99 11.26
C ASN A 85 -6.36 -12.88 9.95
N LEU A 86 -5.87 -14.00 9.41
CA LEU A 86 -5.16 -14.05 8.12
C LEU A 86 -5.98 -13.44 6.97
N THR A 87 -7.32 -13.58 7.01
CA THR A 87 -8.21 -12.95 6.05
C THR A 87 -8.06 -11.44 6.08
N GLY A 88 -8.01 -10.82 7.27
CA GLY A 88 -7.79 -9.38 7.41
C GLY A 88 -6.46 -8.90 6.83
N TYR A 89 -5.42 -9.72 6.90
CA TYR A 89 -4.10 -9.44 6.33
C TYR A 89 -4.07 -9.58 4.80
N LEU A 90 -4.72 -10.59 4.24
CA LEU A 90 -4.63 -10.91 2.80
C LEU A 90 -5.72 -10.24 1.96
N LEU A 91 -6.91 -10.02 2.52
CA LEU A 91 -8.08 -9.56 1.79
C LEU A 91 -7.85 -8.24 1.03
N PRO A 92 -7.21 -7.19 1.60
CA PRO A 92 -6.96 -5.95 0.86
C PRO A 92 -6.13 -6.18 -0.42
N GLY A 93 -5.07 -7.01 -0.33
CA GLY A 93 -4.22 -7.34 -1.47
C GLY A 93 -4.96 -8.17 -2.52
N LEU A 94 -5.76 -9.15 -2.09
CA LEU A 94 -6.57 -9.98 -2.99
C LEU A 94 -7.62 -9.16 -3.75
N LEU A 95 -8.30 -8.22 -3.08
CA LEU A 95 -9.28 -7.34 -3.71
C LEU A 95 -8.63 -6.43 -4.77
N MET A 96 -7.47 -5.85 -4.46
CA MET A 96 -6.73 -5.04 -5.43
C MET A 96 -6.29 -5.86 -6.65
N ALA A 97 -5.73 -7.05 -6.43
CA ALA A 97 -5.31 -7.94 -7.51
C ALA A 97 -6.50 -8.37 -8.39
N ALA A 98 -7.61 -8.77 -7.76
CA ALA A 98 -8.83 -9.14 -8.48
C ALA A 98 -9.39 -7.98 -9.30
N GLY A 99 -9.41 -6.76 -8.76
CA GLY A 99 -9.84 -5.56 -9.48
C GLY A 99 -8.97 -5.26 -10.71
N LEU A 100 -7.65 -5.32 -10.56
CA LEU A 100 -6.71 -5.09 -11.67
C LEU A 100 -6.84 -6.15 -12.76
N LEU A 101 -6.93 -7.43 -12.39
CA LEU A 101 -7.12 -8.53 -13.32
C LEU A 101 -8.47 -8.43 -14.04
N GLY A 102 -9.53 -8.08 -13.32
CA GLY A 102 -10.86 -7.86 -13.91
C GLY A 102 -10.87 -6.72 -14.93
N LEU A 103 -10.25 -5.58 -14.58
CA LEU A 103 -10.15 -4.42 -15.47
C LEU A 103 -9.31 -4.73 -16.71
N THR A 104 -8.14 -5.34 -16.54
CA THR A 104 -7.25 -5.69 -17.65
C THR A 104 -7.93 -6.67 -18.60
N ALA A 105 -8.57 -7.72 -18.09
CA ALA A 105 -9.35 -8.67 -18.88
C ALA A 105 -10.50 -7.98 -19.63
N TRP A 106 -11.20 -7.04 -19.00
CA TRP A 106 -12.28 -6.28 -19.63
C TRP A 106 -11.78 -5.37 -20.76
N ILE A 107 -10.65 -4.67 -20.56
CA ILE A 107 -10.03 -3.84 -21.60
C ILE A 107 -9.57 -4.72 -22.77
N MET A 108 -8.91 -5.86 -22.51
CA MET A 108 -8.45 -6.76 -23.56
C MET A 108 -9.60 -7.36 -24.35
N ARG A 109 -10.71 -7.71 -23.70
CA ARG A 109 -11.94 -8.17 -24.37
C ARG A 109 -12.56 -7.11 -25.27
N ARG A 110 -12.51 -5.84 -24.88
CA ARG A 110 -12.99 -4.71 -25.70
C ARG A 110 -12.04 -4.34 -26.83
N LYS A 111 -10.75 -4.66 -26.70
CA LYS A 111 -9.75 -4.61 -27.77
C LYS A 111 -9.74 -5.87 -28.63
N ALA A 112 -10.89 -6.55 -28.80
CA ALA A 112 -11.03 -7.48 -29.90
C ALA A 112 -10.49 -6.78 -31.16
N PRO A 113 -9.59 -7.38 -31.93
CA PRO A 113 -9.15 -6.79 -33.17
C PRO A 113 -10.43 -6.60 -33.99
N GLY A 114 -10.90 -5.36 -34.07
CA GLY A 114 -11.61 -4.95 -35.27
C GLY A 114 -10.67 -5.41 -36.36
N ALA A 115 -11.12 -6.40 -37.15
CA ALA A 115 -10.42 -6.79 -38.35
C ALA A 115 -9.98 -5.48 -38.96
N VAL A 116 -8.68 -5.22 -38.96
CA VAL A 116 -8.15 -4.06 -39.68
C VAL A 116 -8.73 -4.32 -41.05
N PRO A 117 -9.69 -3.51 -41.55
CA PRO A 117 -10.04 -3.63 -42.94
C PRO A 117 -8.68 -3.44 -43.58
N THR A 118 -8.17 -4.47 -44.27
CA THR A 118 -7.13 -4.25 -45.26
C THR A 118 -7.58 -2.98 -45.95
N PRO A 119 -6.81 -1.87 -45.92
CA PRO A 119 -7.20 -0.72 -46.66
C PRO A 119 -7.37 -1.25 -48.08
N ALA A 120 -8.61 -1.37 -48.54
CA ALA A 120 -8.86 -1.10 -49.94
C ALA A 120 -8.10 0.21 -50.13
N ALA A 121 -7.18 0.22 -51.07
CA ALA A 121 -6.45 1.41 -51.43
C ALA A 121 -7.45 2.41 -52.02
N THR A 122 -8.32 2.97 -51.19
CA THR A 122 -8.91 4.29 -51.33
C THR A 122 -7.86 5.26 -50.80
N GLY A 123 -6.72 5.31 -51.49
CA GLY A 123 -6.21 6.63 -51.82
C GLY A 123 -7.27 7.33 -52.68
N PRO A 124 -7.27 8.66 -52.81
CA PRO A 124 -7.97 9.27 -53.93
C PRO A 124 -7.55 8.47 -55.17
N THR A 125 -8.52 7.91 -55.90
CA THR A 125 -8.23 7.44 -57.25
C THR A 125 -7.55 8.61 -57.92
N ALA A 126 -6.24 8.53 -58.12
CA ALA A 126 -5.51 9.51 -58.88
C ALA A 126 -6.03 9.34 -60.30
N THR A 127 -7.13 10.02 -60.59
CA THR A 127 -7.62 10.18 -61.95
C THR A 127 -6.46 10.80 -62.70
N ARG A 128 -5.89 10.03 -63.63
CA ARG A 128 -4.87 10.57 -64.54
C ARG A 128 -5.51 11.79 -65.21
N PRO A 129 -4.88 12.98 -65.13
CA PRO A 129 -5.44 14.15 -65.78
C PRO A 129 -5.64 13.85 -67.27
N ASP A 130 -6.73 14.34 -67.84
CA ASP A 130 -6.91 14.28 -69.29
C ASP A 130 -5.87 15.16 -70.00
N GLU A 131 -5.71 14.99 -71.32
CA GLU A 131 -4.67 15.68 -72.08
C GLU A 131 -4.81 17.22 -72.03
N ASP A 132 -6.06 17.71 -71.91
CA ASP A 132 -6.34 19.13 -71.82
C ASP A 132 -5.89 19.71 -70.47
N GLN A 133 -6.12 18.99 -69.36
CA GLN A 133 -5.63 19.37 -68.03
C GLN A 133 -4.10 19.37 -67.95
N LEU A 134 -3.43 18.43 -68.62
CA LEU A 134 -1.97 18.39 -68.71
C LEU A 134 -1.40 19.55 -69.54
N ALA A 135 -2.09 19.94 -70.61
CA ALA A 135 -1.70 21.09 -71.43
C ALA A 135 -1.84 22.41 -70.64
N GLU A 136 -2.91 22.55 -69.86
CA GLU A 136 -3.14 23.71 -68.99
C GLU A 136 -2.05 23.85 -67.92
N LEU A 137 -1.72 22.76 -67.22
CA LEU A 137 -0.67 22.73 -66.19
C LEU A 137 0.71 23.08 -66.74
N ARG A 138 1.03 22.64 -67.96
CA ARG A 138 2.31 22.97 -68.61
C ARG A 138 2.41 24.45 -68.94
N ARG A 139 1.36 25.05 -69.49
CA ARG A 139 1.34 26.51 -69.75
C ARG A 139 1.49 27.32 -68.46
N ALA A 140 0.83 26.88 -67.38
CA ALA A 140 0.94 27.54 -66.08
C ALA A 140 2.36 27.44 -65.48
N LEU A 141 3.08 26.33 -65.69
CA LEU A 141 4.49 26.22 -65.29
C LEU A 141 5.38 27.16 -66.12
N ASP A 142 5.19 27.19 -67.44
CA ASP A 142 5.98 28.05 -68.33
C ASP A 142 5.78 29.55 -68.03
N GLU A 143 4.59 29.94 -67.55
CA GLU A 143 4.30 31.32 -67.10
C GLU A 143 5.00 31.67 -65.77
N VAL A 144 5.19 30.70 -64.88
CA VAL A 144 5.88 30.91 -63.60
C VAL A 144 7.41 30.94 -63.76
N ASP A 145 7.92 30.23 -64.77
CA ASP A 145 9.35 30.14 -65.07
C ASP A 145 9.87 31.22 -66.04
N ALA A 146 8.99 32.11 -66.54
CA ALA A 146 9.31 33.24 -67.42
C ALA A 146 9.48 34.57 -66.65
#